data_AF-A0A956V3D0-F1
#
_entry.id   AF-A0A956V3D0-F1
#
_cell.length_a   1.000
_cell.length_b   1.000
_cell.length_c   1.000
_cell.angle_alpha   90.00
_cell.angle_beta   90.00
_cell.angle_gamma   90.00
#
_symmetry.space_group_name_H-M   'P 1'
#
loop_
_entity.id
_entity.type
_entity.pdbx_description
1 polymer ?
#
loop_
_entity_poly.entity_id
_entity_poly.type
_entity_poly.pdbx_seq_one_letter_code
_entity_poly.pdbx_strand_id
1 'polypeptide(L)'
;MLDSELLLLFFQQQPFLAYSLLASIILFSVSILSGIVRLDFMEALNARGLISIILAVFSALSVRILLLDFIPQMGNFAAGLSRLPLYIIALAFGPSAGLVAGILFLSFANLLQLPDIILLLELSVLGWFAISPSPRQYWGAGLFSAIFAYCLTWAAAGSFYLQWQFRTGANLLEHLTYHASAIPGLLGMATVIALIPPSFYQKLFPYSAIIPDVMPKADETSAPHVLTPVETVSTYSSKPKVRSLLSPDRLNLFSFERNKEKSKLSELVSPDQITKAKPGNRTLEHIEVPNLANSKN
;
A
#
# COMPACT_ATOMS: atom_id res chain seq x y z
N MET A 1 -16.32 -33.13 2.99
CA MET A 1 -16.78 -32.39 4.19
C MET A 1 -16.04 -33.00 5.35
N LEU A 2 -15.17 -32.26 6.03
CA LEU A 2 -14.68 -32.71 7.35
C LEU A 2 -15.85 -32.58 8.32
N ASP A 3 -16.16 -33.64 9.05
CA ASP A 3 -17.20 -33.60 10.08
C ASP A 3 -16.79 -32.58 11.15
N SER A 4 -17.66 -31.59 11.39
CA SER A 4 -17.42 -30.54 12.38
C SER A 4 -17.16 -31.11 13.78
N GLU A 5 -17.71 -32.29 14.09
CA GLU A 5 -17.46 -33.00 15.34
C GLU A 5 -16.01 -33.51 15.45
N LEU A 6 -15.43 -34.00 14.36
CA LEU A 6 -14.03 -34.46 14.35
C LEU A 6 -13.06 -33.29 14.52
N LEU A 7 -13.37 -32.12 13.95
CA LEU A 7 -12.59 -30.91 14.17
C LEU A 7 -12.69 -30.42 15.62
N LEU A 8 -13.88 -30.44 16.21
CA LEU A 8 -14.07 -30.05 17.62
C LEU A 8 -13.31 -30.98 18.57
N LEU A 9 -13.40 -32.30 18.36
CA LEU A 9 -12.65 -33.29 19.16
C LEU A 9 -11.13 -33.10 18.99
N PHE A 10 -10.66 -32.82 17.78
CA PHE A 10 -9.25 -32.56 17.52
C PHE A 10 -8.76 -31.29 18.23
N PHE A 11 -9.51 -30.19 18.16
CA PHE A 11 -9.17 -28.95 18.86
C PHE A 11 -9.26 -29.08 20.38
N GLN A 12 -10.14 -29.93 20.89
CA GLN A 12 -10.22 -30.23 22.31
C GLN A 12 -8.99 -31.00 22.81
N GLN A 13 -8.42 -31.88 21.97
CA GLN A 13 -7.19 -32.61 22.29
C GLN A 13 -5.93 -31.74 22.10
N GLN A 14 -5.96 -30.75 21.21
CA GLN A 14 -4.82 -29.89 20.89
C GLN A 14 -5.19 -28.39 20.96
N PRO A 15 -5.42 -27.85 22.17
CA PRO A 15 -5.93 -26.49 22.34
C PRO A 15 -4.96 -25.42 21.83
N PHE A 16 -3.64 -25.62 21.96
CA PHE A 16 -2.63 -24.68 21.45
C PHE A 16 -2.74 -24.50 19.93
N LEU A 17 -3.00 -25.58 19.20
CA LEU A 17 -3.14 -25.55 17.76
C LEU A 17 -4.41 -24.78 17.36
N ALA A 18 -5.50 -24.95 18.11
CA ALA A 18 -6.72 -24.15 17.94
C ALA A 18 -6.46 -22.65 18.19
N TYR A 19 -5.76 -22.31 19.28
CA TYR A 19 -5.48 -20.91 19.63
C TYR A 19 -4.56 -20.22 18.62
N SER A 20 -3.52 -20.90 18.15
CA SER A 20 -2.59 -20.36 17.15
C SER A 20 -3.26 -20.17 15.78
N LEU A 21 -4.10 -21.12 15.36
CA LEU A 21 -4.95 -20.98 14.17
C LEU A 21 -5.89 -19.79 14.32
N LEU A 22 -6.63 -19.71 15.43
CA LEU A 22 -7.57 -18.61 15.67
C LEU A 22 -6.85 -17.26 15.70
N ALA A 23 -5.69 -17.17 16.36
CA ALA A 23 -4.86 -15.97 16.38
C ALA A 23 -4.44 -15.57 14.96
N SER A 24 -4.05 -16.53 14.11
CA SER A 24 -3.69 -16.26 12.71
C SER A 24 -4.88 -15.73 11.90
N ILE A 25 -6.08 -16.29 12.08
CA ILE A 25 -7.31 -15.86 11.41
C ILE A 25 -7.71 -14.46 11.84
N ILE A 26 -7.67 -14.17 13.15
CA ILE A 26 -7.95 -12.85 13.71
C ILE A 26 -6.95 -11.84 13.15
N LEU A 27 -5.66 -12.15 13.17
CA LEU A 27 -4.60 -11.27 12.69
C LEU A 27 -4.76 -10.97 11.19
N PHE A 28 -5.07 -11.99 10.38
CA PHE A 28 -5.36 -11.83 8.95
C PHE A 28 -6.59 -10.94 8.73
N SER A 29 -7.66 -11.21 9.46
CA SER A 29 -8.93 -10.50 9.33
C SER A 29 -8.81 -9.03 9.73
N VAL A 30 -8.11 -8.74 10.84
CA VAL A 30 -7.84 -7.35 11.27
C VAL A 30 -6.99 -6.61 10.24
N SER A 31 -5.95 -7.27 9.71
CA SER A 31 -5.09 -6.69 8.67
C SER A 31 -5.88 -6.34 7.40
N ILE A 32 -6.68 -7.28 6.88
CA ILE A 32 -7.48 -7.07 5.66
C ILE A 32 -8.59 -6.05 5.91
N LEU A 33 -9.33 -6.19 7.00
CA LEU A 33 -10.44 -5.29 7.30
C LEU A 33 -9.95 -3.84 7.44
N SER A 34 -8.78 -3.65 8.06
CA SER A 34 -8.14 -2.33 8.11
C SER A 34 -7.81 -1.78 6.72
N GLY A 35 -7.31 -2.61 5.81
CA GLY A 35 -7.02 -2.18 4.44
C GLY A 35 -8.28 -1.87 3.63
N ILE A 36 -9.35 -2.65 3.81
CA ILE A 36 -10.65 -2.40 3.17
C ILE A 36 -11.24 -1.08 3.66
N VAL A 37 -11.25 -0.84 4.97
CA VAL A 37 -11.79 0.39 5.58
C VAL A 37 -11.05 1.63 5.06
N ARG A 38 -9.77 1.49 4.69
CA ARG A 38 -8.95 2.59 4.16
C ARG A 38 -8.88 2.66 2.64
N LEU A 39 -9.57 1.74 1.95
CA LEU A 39 -9.63 1.65 0.48
C LEU A 39 -8.27 1.43 -0.18
N ASP A 40 -7.34 0.76 0.50
CA ASP A 40 -5.97 0.51 0.00
C ASP A 40 -5.96 -0.25 -1.33
N PHE A 41 -6.98 -1.07 -1.56
CA PHE A 41 -7.16 -1.81 -2.81
C PHE A 41 -7.37 -0.89 -4.02
N MET A 42 -7.92 0.31 -3.86
CA MET A 42 -8.09 1.26 -4.97
C MET A 42 -6.74 1.81 -5.44
N GLU A 43 -5.83 2.07 -4.50
CA GLU A 43 -4.48 2.53 -4.84
C GLU A 43 -3.66 1.41 -5.49
N ALA A 44 -3.83 0.17 -5.01
CA ALA A 44 -3.22 -1.01 -5.61
C ALA A 44 -3.71 -1.26 -7.06
N LEU A 45 -4.98 -0.98 -7.35
CA LEU A 45 -5.61 -1.18 -8.66
C LEU A 45 -5.38 -0.03 -9.64
N ASN A 46 -4.78 1.07 -9.22
CA ASN A 46 -4.35 2.12 -10.13
C ASN A 46 -3.28 1.57 -11.10
N ALA A 47 -3.22 2.08 -12.33
CA ALA A 47 -2.28 1.62 -13.36
C ALA A 47 -0.83 1.59 -12.85
N ARG A 48 -0.42 2.61 -12.08
CA ARG A 48 0.93 2.68 -11.49
C ARG A 48 1.15 1.67 -10.36
N GLY A 49 0.11 1.43 -9.54
CA GLY A 49 0.13 0.40 -8.50
C GLY A 49 0.29 -0.99 -9.11
N LEU A 50 -0.52 -1.30 -10.14
CA LEU A 50 -0.44 -2.54 -10.90
C LEU A 50 0.94 -2.75 -11.53
N ILE A 51 1.51 -1.73 -12.19
CA ILE A 51 2.87 -1.81 -12.76
C ILE A 51 3.89 -2.11 -11.66
N SER A 52 3.79 -1.45 -10.50
CA SER A 52 4.70 -1.66 -9.38
C SER A 52 4.60 -3.07 -8.80
N ILE A 53 3.37 -3.59 -8.64
CA ILE A 53 3.11 -4.96 -8.18
C ILE A 53 3.71 -5.97 -9.17
N ILE A 54 3.42 -5.81 -10.46
CA ILE A 54 3.93 -6.68 -11.52
C ILE A 54 5.46 -6.66 -11.51
N LEU A 55 6.07 -5.48 -11.48
CA LEU A 55 7.53 -5.32 -11.47
C LEU A 55 8.16 -5.98 -10.24
N ALA A 56 7.54 -5.84 -9.06
CA ALA A 56 8.03 -6.47 -7.85
C ALA A 56 7.92 -8.00 -7.89
N VAL A 57 6.82 -8.54 -8.42
CA VAL A 57 6.65 -9.99 -8.59
C VAL A 57 7.68 -10.53 -9.59
N PHE A 58 7.89 -9.87 -10.72
CA PHE A 58 8.93 -10.25 -11.68
C PHE A 58 10.33 -10.16 -11.05
N SER A 59 10.64 -9.09 -10.32
CA SER A 59 11.91 -8.95 -9.61
C SER A 59 12.12 -10.07 -8.59
N ALA A 60 11.10 -10.40 -7.80
CA ALA A 60 11.15 -11.50 -6.84
C ALA A 60 11.42 -12.85 -7.52
N LEU A 61 10.72 -13.14 -8.62
CA LEU A 61 10.93 -14.34 -9.42
C LEU A 61 12.33 -14.38 -10.03
N SER A 62 12.79 -13.28 -10.63
CA SER A 62 14.13 -13.18 -11.21
C SER A 62 15.21 -13.41 -10.17
N VAL A 63 15.11 -12.78 -8.99
CA VAL A 63 16.05 -13.01 -7.88
C VAL A 63 16.06 -14.48 -7.48
N ARG A 64 14.88 -15.10 -7.34
CA ARG A 64 14.77 -16.52 -6.97
C ARG A 64 15.40 -17.44 -8.01
N ILE A 65 15.04 -17.28 -9.28
CA ILE A 65 15.50 -18.12 -10.39
C ILE A 65 17.01 -17.95 -10.57
N LEU A 66 17.51 -16.70 -10.66
CA LEU A 66 18.93 -16.44 -10.83
C LEU A 66 19.76 -17.03 -9.68
N LEU A 67 19.36 -16.84 -8.42
CA LEU A 67 20.13 -17.40 -7.30
C LEU A 67 20.11 -18.94 -7.29
N LEU A 68 18.99 -19.57 -7.63
CA LEU A 68 18.89 -21.03 -7.70
C LEU A 68 19.69 -21.62 -8.85
N ASP A 69 19.69 -20.97 -10.02
CA ASP A 69 20.41 -21.42 -11.21
C ASP A 69 21.92 -21.24 -11.06
N PHE A 70 22.37 -20.10 -10.50
CA PHE A 70 23.80 -19.81 -10.34
C PHE A 70 24.41 -20.46 -9.09
N ILE A 71 23.68 -20.54 -7.98
CA ILE A 71 24.21 -21.06 -6.70
C ILE A 71 23.12 -21.92 -6.00
N PRO A 72 22.89 -23.16 -6.45
CA PRO A 72 21.80 -24.00 -5.95
C PRO A 72 21.90 -24.31 -4.44
N GLN A 73 23.11 -24.28 -3.88
CA GLN A 73 23.36 -24.46 -2.45
C GLN A 73 22.78 -23.32 -1.59
N MET A 74 22.47 -22.18 -2.20
CA MET A 74 21.88 -21.01 -1.53
C MET A 74 20.35 -20.98 -1.59
N GLY A 75 19.66 -22.12 -1.77
CA GLY A 75 18.20 -22.16 -1.91
C GLY A 75 17.42 -21.43 -0.81
N ASN A 76 17.82 -21.56 0.45
CA ASN A 76 17.21 -20.83 1.57
C ASN A 76 17.44 -19.31 1.48
N PHE A 77 18.63 -18.90 1.05
CA PHE A 77 18.98 -17.50 0.85
C PHE A 77 18.22 -16.89 -0.33
N ALA A 78 18.11 -17.62 -1.44
CA ALA A 78 17.30 -17.24 -2.59
C ALA A 78 15.83 -17.07 -2.22
N ALA A 79 15.28 -18.02 -1.44
CA ALA A 79 13.93 -17.96 -0.93
C ALA A 79 13.70 -16.73 -0.04
N GLY A 80 14.67 -16.39 0.82
CA GLY A 80 14.60 -15.19 1.65
C GLY A 80 14.69 -13.90 0.84
N LEU A 81 15.71 -13.77 -0.01
CA LEU A 81 15.97 -12.54 -0.76
C LEU A 81 14.85 -12.22 -1.76
N SER A 82 14.22 -13.25 -2.32
CA SER A 82 13.05 -13.08 -3.21
C SER A 82 11.84 -12.43 -2.53
N ARG A 83 11.77 -12.41 -1.18
CA ARG A 83 10.69 -11.74 -0.43
C ARG A 83 10.85 -10.23 -0.37
N LEU A 84 12.08 -9.71 -0.57
CA LEU A 84 12.39 -8.30 -0.41
C LEU A 84 11.54 -7.40 -1.31
N PRO A 85 11.41 -7.64 -2.64
CA PRO A 85 10.53 -6.83 -3.49
C PRO A 85 9.07 -6.85 -3.03
N LEU A 86 8.60 -7.97 -2.49
CA LEU A 86 7.22 -8.13 -2.00
C LEU A 86 7.00 -7.32 -0.71
N TYR A 87 7.96 -7.30 0.21
CA TYR A 87 7.91 -6.48 1.42
C TYR A 87 7.88 -4.98 1.10
N ILE A 88 8.62 -4.54 0.08
CA ILE A 88 8.58 -3.14 -0.38
C ILE A 88 7.17 -2.77 -0.84
N ILE A 89 6.53 -3.62 -1.66
CA ILE A 89 5.17 -3.36 -2.15
C ILE A 89 4.14 -3.37 -1.02
N ALA A 90 4.23 -4.33 -0.10
CA ALA A 90 3.35 -4.38 1.07
C ALA A 90 3.48 -3.12 1.93
N LEU A 91 4.72 -2.65 2.17
CA LEU A 91 4.97 -1.40 2.91
C LEU A 91 4.52 -0.15 2.15
N ALA A 92 4.58 -0.15 0.82
CA ALA A 92 4.19 1.00 0.03
C ALA A 92 2.67 1.11 -0.07
N PHE A 93 1.98 0.04 -0.46
CA PHE A 93 0.58 0.10 -0.89
C PHE A 93 -0.40 -0.55 0.10
N GLY A 94 0.09 -1.13 1.20
CA GLY A 94 -0.75 -1.70 2.25
C GLY A 94 -1.03 -3.19 2.08
N PRO A 95 -1.93 -3.75 2.92
CA PRO A 95 -2.14 -5.19 3.08
C PRO A 95 -2.72 -5.83 1.81
N SER A 96 -3.66 -5.18 1.13
CA SER A 96 -4.30 -5.72 -0.08
C SER A 96 -3.30 -5.89 -1.22
N ALA A 97 -2.42 -4.91 -1.45
CA ALA A 97 -1.38 -4.99 -2.47
C ALA A 97 -0.35 -6.08 -2.14
N GLY A 98 0.08 -6.16 -0.88
CA GLY A 98 0.97 -7.22 -0.41
C GLY A 98 0.39 -8.62 -0.63
N LEU A 99 -0.90 -8.80 -0.34
CA LEU A 99 -1.62 -10.06 -0.53
C LEU A 99 -1.71 -10.44 -2.01
N VAL A 100 -2.10 -9.50 -2.89
CA VAL A 100 -2.14 -9.72 -4.34
C VAL A 100 -0.76 -10.09 -4.88
N ALA A 101 0.27 -9.30 -4.54
CA ALA A 101 1.65 -9.57 -4.96
C ALA A 101 2.13 -10.95 -4.49
N GLY A 102 1.84 -11.32 -3.24
CA GLY A 102 2.14 -12.62 -2.67
C GLY A 102 1.45 -13.76 -3.42
N ILE A 103 0.14 -13.66 -3.68
CA ILE A 103 -0.61 -14.70 -4.42
C ILE A 103 -0.03 -14.88 -5.82
N LEU A 104 0.24 -13.79 -6.54
CA LEU A 104 0.83 -13.87 -7.87
C LEU A 104 2.20 -14.55 -7.81
N PHE A 105 3.07 -14.12 -6.90
CA PHE A 105 4.40 -14.71 -6.74
C PHE A 105 4.32 -16.21 -6.45
N LEU A 106 3.47 -16.64 -5.50
CA LEU A 106 3.29 -18.04 -5.15
C LEU A 106 2.74 -18.86 -6.33
N SER A 107 1.80 -18.30 -7.08
CA SER A 107 1.23 -18.94 -8.27
C SER A 107 2.27 -19.17 -9.35
N PHE A 108 3.10 -18.16 -9.66
CA PHE A 108 4.16 -18.29 -10.67
C PHE A 108 5.34 -19.12 -10.21
N ALA A 109 5.66 -19.11 -8.91
CA ALA A 109 6.71 -19.92 -8.34
C ALA A 109 6.29 -21.39 -8.11
N ASN A 110 5.02 -21.74 -8.36
CA ASN A 110 4.42 -23.05 -8.06
C ASN A 110 4.58 -23.46 -6.59
N LEU A 111 4.38 -22.50 -5.68
CA LEU A 111 4.55 -22.65 -4.24
C LEU A 111 3.19 -22.55 -3.54
N LEU A 112 2.66 -23.69 -3.09
CA LEU A 112 1.42 -23.75 -2.31
C LEU A 112 1.58 -24.53 -1.01
N GLN A 113 2.81 -24.59 -0.47
CA GLN A 113 3.04 -25.24 0.81
C GLN A 113 2.64 -24.32 1.96
N LEU A 114 2.30 -24.88 3.12
CA LEU A 114 1.92 -24.09 4.31
C LEU A 114 2.93 -22.99 4.68
N PRO A 115 4.26 -23.19 4.62
CA PRO A 115 5.25 -22.12 4.86
C PRO A 115 5.11 -20.93 3.91
N ASP A 116 4.69 -21.18 2.68
CA ASP A 116 4.49 -20.16 1.67
C ASP A 116 3.21 -19.37 1.93
N ILE A 117 2.19 -20.00 2.52
CA ILE A 117 0.95 -19.31 2.94
C ILE A 117 1.22 -18.36 4.12
N ILE A 118 2.18 -18.69 5.01
CA ILE A 118 2.62 -17.79 6.08
C ILE A 118 3.15 -16.47 5.51
N LEU A 119 3.81 -16.50 4.34
CA LEU A 119 4.27 -15.29 3.66
C LEU A 119 3.11 -14.35 3.29
N LEU A 120 1.95 -14.89 2.89
CA LEU A 120 0.77 -14.06 2.59
C LEU A 120 0.26 -13.34 3.84
N LEU A 121 0.22 -14.04 4.97
CA LEU A 121 -0.13 -13.45 6.26
C LEU A 121 0.90 -12.38 6.65
N GLU A 122 2.19 -12.68 6.46
CA GLU A 122 3.29 -11.76 6.75
C GLU A 122 3.20 -10.47 5.94
N LEU A 123 2.96 -10.57 4.64
CA LEU A 123 2.77 -9.42 3.75
C LEU A 123 1.52 -8.61 4.13
N SER A 124 0.44 -9.28 4.51
CA SER A 124 -0.78 -8.62 4.96
C SER A 124 -0.53 -7.84 6.25
N VAL A 125 0.09 -8.46 7.25
CA VAL A 125 0.40 -7.83 8.54
C VAL A 125 1.40 -6.68 8.36
N LEU A 126 2.41 -6.85 7.51
CA LEU A 126 3.36 -5.80 7.17
C LEU A 126 2.67 -4.60 6.53
N GLY A 127 1.78 -4.84 5.57
CA GLY A 127 0.99 -3.79 4.96
C GLY A 127 0.04 -3.10 5.95
N TRP A 128 -0.51 -3.85 6.90
CA TRP A 128 -1.30 -3.27 8.00
C TRP A 128 -0.46 -2.35 8.89
N PHE A 129 0.79 -2.72 9.21
CA PHE A 129 1.68 -1.84 9.95
C PHE A 129 2.09 -0.60 9.16
N ALA A 130 2.23 -0.69 7.83
CA ALA A 130 2.56 0.48 7.01
C ALA A 130 1.55 1.62 7.15
N ILE A 131 0.30 1.27 7.45
CA ILE A 131 -0.82 2.20 7.62
C ILE A 131 -0.74 2.99 8.94
N SER A 132 -0.26 2.39 10.03
CA SER A 132 -0.41 2.93 11.40
C SER A 132 0.86 3.67 11.88
N PRO A 133 2.07 3.13 11.66
CA PRO A 133 3.29 3.93 11.47
C PRO A 133 3.90 3.80 10.06
N SER A 134 3.90 4.89 9.28
CA SER A 134 4.48 4.86 7.94
C SER A 134 6.00 4.92 7.95
N PRO A 135 6.71 4.08 7.16
CA PRO A 135 8.16 4.21 6.91
C PRO A 135 8.59 5.59 6.40
N ARG A 136 7.63 6.39 5.90
CA ARG A 136 7.84 7.74 5.37
C ARG A 136 8.06 8.79 6.45
N GLN A 137 7.50 8.56 7.64
CA GLN A 137 7.57 9.50 8.75
C GLN A 137 8.85 9.27 9.58
N TYR A 138 9.20 8.00 9.78
CA TYR A 138 10.36 7.61 10.56
C TYR A 138 11.16 6.55 9.82
N TRP A 139 12.45 6.83 9.63
CA TRP A 139 13.38 5.93 8.93
C TRP A 139 13.40 4.52 9.55
N GLY A 140 13.30 4.40 10.87
CA GLY A 140 13.25 3.11 11.57
C GLY A 140 11.89 2.41 11.55
N ALA A 141 10.79 3.08 11.18
CA ALA A 141 9.44 2.49 11.26
C ALA A 141 9.28 1.31 10.29
N GLY A 142 9.83 1.40 9.08
CA GLY A 142 9.76 0.28 8.13
C GLY A 142 10.51 -0.96 8.61
N LEU A 143 11.69 -0.77 9.20
CA LEU A 143 12.48 -1.86 9.80
C LEU A 143 11.70 -2.54 10.94
N PHE A 144 11.20 -1.72 11.86
CA PHE A 144 10.45 -2.22 13.01
C PHE A 144 9.18 -2.95 12.57
N SER A 145 8.44 -2.39 11.62
CA SER A 145 7.23 -3.02 11.05
C SER A 145 7.53 -4.36 10.39
N ALA A 146 8.64 -4.50 9.65
CA ALA A 146 9.05 -5.76 9.05
C ALA A 146 9.38 -6.83 10.10
N ILE A 147 10.16 -6.47 11.12
CA ILE A 147 10.51 -7.39 12.22
C ILE A 147 9.25 -7.80 12.99
N PHE A 148 8.38 -6.85 13.34
CA PHE A 148 7.16 -7.14 14.10
C PHE A 148 6.16 -7.96 13.29
N ALA A 149 6.00 -7.67 12.00
CA ALA A 149 5.17 -8.49 11.12
C ALA A 149 5.66 -9.92 11.11
N TYR A 150 6.95 -10.14 10.88
CA TYR A 150 7.57 -11.45 10.92
C TYR A 150 7.35 -12.17 12.26
N CYS A 151 7.65 -11.51 13.38
CA CYS A 151 7.49 -12.09 14.71
C CYS A 151 6.03 -12.47 14.99
N LEU A 152 5.06 -11.60 14.66
CA LEU A 152 3.64 -11.87 14.88
C LEU A 152 3.12 -13.01 14.00
N THR A 153 3.50 -13.05 12.73
CA THR A 153 3.02 -14.09 11.82
C THR A 153 3.64 -15.45 12.13
N TRP A 154 4.92 -15.49 12.51
CA TRP A 154 5.54 -16.73 12.96
C TRP A 154 5.07 -17.17 14.35
N ALA A 155 4.81 -16.24 15.27
CA ALA A 155 4.23 -16.58 16.56
C ALA A 155 2.81 -17.19 16.43
N ALA A 156 2.02 -16.72 15.46
CA ALA A 156 0.67 -17.25 15.19
C ALA A 156 0.68 -18.44 14.21
N ALA A 157 0.86 -18.16 12.92
CA ALA A 157 0.78 -19.17 11.86
C ALA A 157 2.00 -20.10 11.82
N GLY A 158 3.19 -19.59 12.16
CA GLY A 158 4.40 -20.41 12.26
C GLY A 158 4.31 -21.45 13.37
N SER A 159 3.88 -21.05 14.57
CA SER A 159 3.63 -21.97 15.69
C SER A 159 2.58 -23.03 15.34
N PHE A 160 1.49 -22.63 14.69
CA PHE A 160 0.48 -23.55 14.17
C PHE A 160 1.09 -24.57 13.21
N TYR A 161 1.84 -24.08 12.20
CA TYR A 161 2.46 -24.91 11.18
C TYR A 161 3.44 -25.92 11.79
N LEU A 162 4.33 -25.47 12.66
CA LEU A 162 5.32 -26.32 13.30
C LEU A 162 4.65 -27.40 14.18
N GLN A 163 3.63 -27.03 14.94
CA GLN A 163 2.93 -28.01 15.77
C GLN A 163 2.11 -29.00 14.93
N TRP A 164 1.51 -28.54 13.84
CA TRP A 164 0.81 -29.41 12.88
C TRP A 164 1.77 -30.41 12.21
N GLN A 165 2.94 -29.93 11.79
CA GLN A 165 3.93 -30.71 11.06
C GLN A 165 4.59 -31.77 11.96
N PHE A 166 5.04 -31.39 13.17
CA PHE A 166 5.85 -32.27 14.02
C PHE A 166 5.04 -33.04 15.06
N ARG A 167 3.78 -32.65 15.33
CA ARG A 167 2.79 -33.23 16.26
C ARG A 167 3.21 -33.42 17.72
N THR A 168 4.51 -33.46 18.01
CA THR A 168 5.15 -33.68 19.30
C THR A 168 5.77 -32.41 19.89
N GLY A 169 5.63 -31.29 19.17
CA GLY A 169 6.37 -30.04 19.41
C GLY A 169 7.60 -29.97 18.52
N ALA A 170 7.93 -28.76 18.06
CA ALA A 170 9.12 -28.55 17.23
C ALA A 170 10.33 -28.25 18.10
N ASN A 171 11.45 -28.91 17.82
CA ASN A 171 12.71 -28.63 18.51
C ASN A 171 13.25 -27.25 18.12
N LEU A 172 14.14 -26.68 18.95
CA LEU A 172 14.77 -25.38 18.67
C LEU A 172 15.52 -25.38 17.32
N LEU A 173 16.18 -26.50 17.00
CA LEU A 173 16.90 -26.65 15.74
C LEU A 173 15.96 -26.58 14.52
N GLU A 174 14.78 -27.22 14.62
CA GLU A 174 13.78 -27.20 13.55
C GLU A 174 13.25 -25.79 13.34
N HIS A 175 12.94 -25.05 14.42
CA HIS A 175 12.59 -23.64 14.33
C HIS A 175 13.67 -22.84 13.58
N LEU A 176 14.94 -22.99 13.96
CA LEU A 176 16.05 -22.27 13.33
C LEU A 176 16.17 -22.57 11.82
N THR A 177 15.95 -23.81 11.40
CA THR A 177 16.03 -24.16 9.97
C THR A 177 14.94 -23.49 9.13
N TYR A 178 13.72 -23.38 9.66
CA TYR A 178 12.64 -22.68 8.96
C TYR A 178 12.88 -21.16 8.92
N HIS A 179 13.36 -20.59 10.02
CA HIS A 179 13.71 -19.18 10.09
C HIS A 179 14.91 -18.81 9.21
N ALA A 180 15.87 -19.72 8.98
CA ALA A 180 17.02 -19.49 8.12
C ALA A 180 16.66 -19.11 6.68
N SER A 181 15.50 -19.57 6.18
CA SER A 181 14.98 -19.18 4.86
C SER A 181 14.38 -17.77 4.81
N ALA A 182 13.98 -17.21 5.95
CA ALA A 182 13.33 -15.91 6.01
C ALA A 182 14.26 -14.78 6.46
N ILE A 183 15.25 -15.11 7.30
CA ILE A 183 16.24 -14.16 7.83
C ILE A 183 16.95 -13.35 6.72
N PRO A 184 17.40 -13.94 5.60
CA PRO A 184 18.04 -13.18 4.52
C PRO A 184 17.12 -12.11 3.91
N GLY A 185 15.83 -12.41 3.78
CA GLY A 185 14.84 -11.46 3.30
C GLY A 185 14.60 -10.33 4.29
N LEU A 186 14.50 -10.66 5.57
CA LEU A 186 14.35 -9.68 6.65
C LEU A 186 15.56 -8.75 6.77
N LEU A 187 16.79 -9.31 6.72
CA LEU A 187 18.04 -8.57 6.75
C LEU A 187 18.25 -7.76 5.47
N GLY A 188 17.91 -8.31 4.31
CA GLY A 188 17.90 -7.60 3.04
C GLY A 188 16.95 -6.41 3.08
N MET A 189 15.75 -6.58 3.63
CA MET A 189 14.82 -5.48 3.80
C MET A 189 15.32 -4.46 4.83
N ALA A 190 15.88 -4.92 5.95
CA ALA A 190 16.44 -4.07 6.98
C ALA A 190 17.56 -3.19 6.44
N THR A 191 18.47 -3.78 5.68
CA THR A 191 19.58 -3.06 5.04
C THR A 191 19.09 -2.10 3.99
N VAL A 192 18.13 -2.49 3.14
CA VAL A 192 17.54 -1.59 2.13
C VAL A 192 16.85 -0.40 2.78
N ILE A 193 16.01 -0.62 3.80
CA ILE A 193 15.33 0.48 4.52
C ILE A 193 16.35 1.37 5.24
N ALA A 194 17.38 0.79 5.85
CA ALA A 194 18.45 1.57 6.46
C ALA A 194 19.20 2.40 5.40
N LEU A 195 19.61 1.82 4.29
CA LEU A 195 20.40 2.54 3.30
C LEU A 195 19.59 3.59 2.54
N ILE A 196 18.27 3.40 2.40
CA ILE A 196 17.42 4.24 1.58
C ILE A 196 16.68 5.28 2.44
N PRO A 197 16.93 6.59 2.22
CA PRO A 197 16.25 7.63 2.97
C PRO A 197 14.74 7.66 2.64
N PRO A 198 13.88 8.11 3.57
CA PRO A 198 12.44 8.21 3.36
C PRO A 198 12.04 9.03 2.12
N SER A 199 12.86 10.02 1.73
CA SER A 199 12.64 10.85 0.54
C SER A 199 12.70 10.07 -0.77
N PHE A 200 13.48 9.00 -0.84
CA PHE A 200 13.55 8.14 -2.02
C PHE A 200 12.27 7.30 -2.16
N TYR A 201 11.75 6.78 -1.05
CA TYR A 201 10.47 6.06 -1.02
C TYR A 201 9.30 6.97 -1.43
N GLN A 202 9.31 8.24 -1.03
CA GLN A 202 8.30 9.21 -1.44
C GLN A 202 8.34 9.48 -2.96
N LYS A 203 9.54 9.55 -3.55
CA LYS A 203 9.71 9.74 -5.00
C LYS A 203 9.28 8.52 -5.82
N LEU A 204 9.59 7.31 -5.34
CA LEU A 204 9.21 6.06 -6.02
C LEU A 204 7.71 5.78 -5.93
N PHE A 205 7.07 6.12 -4.81
CA PHE A 205 5.67 5.81 -4.55
C PHE A 205 4.84 7.05 -4.19
N PRO A 206 4.74 8.06 -5.07
CA PRO A 206 4.16 9.37 -4.72
C PRO A 206 2.68 9.32 -4.32
N TYR A 207 1.92 8.32 -4.78
CA TYR A 207 0.47 8.20 -4.53
C TYR A 207 0.09 7.13 -3.51
N SER A 208 1.07 6.46 -2.90
CA SER A 208 0.75 5.37 -1.96
C SER A 208 -0.12 5.87 -0.80
N ALA A 209 -1.04 5.02 -0.32
CA ALA A 209 -2.13 5.31 0.60
C ALA A 209 -1.77 6.01 1.94
N ILE A 210 -0.48 6.14 2.29
CA ILE A 210 -0.03 6.95 3.42
C ILE A 210 0.74 8.20 2.94
N ILE A 211 0.03 9.17 2.39
CA ILE A 211 0.49 10.55 2.40
C ILE A 211 0.04 11.09 3.76
N PRO A 212 0.94 11.53 4.67
CA PRO A 212 0.47 12.38 5.75
C PRO A 212 -0.19 13.58 5.09
N ASP A 213 -1.46 13.84 5.40
CA ASP A 213 -2.03 15.18 5.22
C ASP A 213 -0.94 16.12 5.70
N VAL A 214 -0.41 16.94 4.78
CA VAL A 214 0.61 17.93 5.10
C VAL A 214 0.07 18.61 6.34
N MET A 215 0.72 18.40 7.50
CA MET A 215 0.32 19.13 8.70
C MET A 215 0.32 20.57 8.24
N PRO A 216 -0.81 21.31 8.36
CA PRO A 216 -0.80 22.71 8.02
C PRO A 216 0.38 23.26 8.79
N LYS A 217 1.36 23.78 8.04
CA LYS A 217 2.55 24.41 8.59
C LYS A 217 1.99 25.34 9.65
N ALA A 218 2.24 25.04 10.93
CA ALA A 218 1.74 25.88 12.00
C ALA A 218 2.29 27.25 11.66
N ASP A 219 1.42 28.17 11.28
CA ASP A 219 1.80 29.51 10.90
C ASP A 219 2.58 30.08 12.09
N GLU A 220 3.91 30.15 11.94
CA GLU A 220 4.85 30.80 12.84
C GLU A 220 4.58 32.32 12.94
N THR A 221 3.53 32.81 12.29
CA THR A 221 3.01 34.18 12.39
C THR A 221 2.11 34.41 13.60
N SER A 222 1.86 33.40 14.45
CA SER A 222 1.26 33.61 15.77
C SER A 222 2.35 33.95 16.79
N ALA A 223 2.87 35.18 16.72
CA ALA A 223 3.70 35.74 17.78
C ALA A 223 3.00 35.57 19.14
N PRO A 224 3.74 35.34 20.24
CA PRO A 224 3.14 35.17 21.55
C PRO A 224 2.49 36.51 21.95
N HIS A 225 1.16 36.58 21.87
CA HIS A 225 0.44 37.61 22.60
C HIS A 225 0.73 37.38 24.09
N VAL A 226 1.51 38.30 24.63
CA VAL A 226 1.74 38.50 26.06
C VAL A 226 0.40 38.42 26.78
N LEU A 227 0.19 37.33 27.52
CA LEU A 227 -0.96 37.17 28.41
C LEU A 227 -0.71 38.04 29.64
N THR A 228 -1.48 39.11 29.79
CA THR A 228 -1.73 39.73 31.09
C THR A 228 -2.41 38.72 32.02
N PRO A 229 -2.13 38.73 33.34
CA PRO A 229 -2.79 37.85 34.28
C PRO A 229 -4.21 38.34 34.58
N VAL A 230 -5.00 37.50 35.27
CA VAL A 230 -6.39 37.70 35.75
C VAL A 230 -7.41 37.27 34.68
N GLU A 231 -8.29 36.28 34.86
CA GLU A 231 -9.06 35.90 36.05
C GLU A 231 -9.51 34.43 35.96
N THR A 232 -9.57 33.76 37.10
CA THR A 232 -10.12 32.42 37.32
C THR A 232 -11.62 32.36 37.03
N VAL A 233 -12.06 31.51 36.09
CA VAL A 233 -13.40 30.92 36.12
C VAL A 233 -13.33 29.44 35.73
N SER A 234 -13.64 28.59 36.70
CA SER A 234 -13.89 27.17 36.51
C SER A 234 -15.17 26.96 35.71
N THR A 235 -15.13 26.10 34.69
CA THR A 235 -16.26 25.22 34.37
C THR A 235 -15.72 23.95 33.72
N TYR A 236 -15.72 22.86 34.50
CA TYR A 236 -15.67 21.50 34.00
C TYR A 236 -16.93 21.24 33.19
N SER A 237 -16.83 21.27 31.85
CA SER A 237 -17.79 20.61 30.96
C SER A 237 -17.26 20.60 29.53
N SER A 238 -16.68 19.48 29.09
CA SER A 238 -16.86 19.09 27.70
C SER A 238 -16.68 17.58 27.54
N LYS A 239 -17.71 16.99 26.95
CA LYS A 239 -17.87 15.59 26.57
C LYS A 239 -16.71 15.15 25.66
N PRO A 240 -16.30 13.86 25.68
CA PRO A 240 -15.43 13.34 24.63
C PRO A 240 -16.16 13.46 23.29
N LYS A 241 -15.58 14.26 22.38
CA LYS A 241 -16.03 14.39 20.99
C LYS A 241 -15.68 13.08 20.28
N VAL A 242 -16.58 12.09 20.38
CA VAL A 242 -16.54 10.87 19.58
C VAL A 242 -16.61 11.31 18.11
N ARG A 243 -15.45 11.30 17.44
CA ARG A 243 -15.34 11.53 16.01
C ARG A 243 -16.05 10.36 15.33
N SER A 244 -17.25 10.61 14.80
CA SER A 244 -17.98 9.67 13.98
C SER A 244 -17.13 9.29 12.77
N LEU A 245 -16.68 8.04 12.69
CA LEU A 245 -15.92 7.45 11.57
C LEU A 245 -16.76 7.24 10.30
N LEU A 246 -17.96 7.83 10.24
CA LEU A 246 -18.91 7.75 9.15
C LEU A 246 -19.35 9.17 8.79
N SER A 247 -18.41 9.98 8.28
CA SER A 247 -18.78 11.21 7.57
C SER A 247 -19.23 10.82 6.16
N PRO A 248 -20.49 11.07 5.77
CA PRO A 248 -21.02 10.75 4.44
C PRO A 248 -20.41 11.59 3.31
N ASP A 249 -19.57 12.59 3.63
CA ASP A 249 -18.98 13.51 2.66
C ASP A 249 -17.95 12.89 1.71
N ARG A 250 -17.46 11.67 1.97
CA ARG A 250 -16.57 10.97 1.01
C ARG A 250 -17.31 10.28 -0.15
N LEU A 251 -18.63 10.20 -0.13
CA LEU A 251 -19.41 9.63 -1.25
C LEU A 251 -19.71 10.63 -2.37
N ASN A 252 -19.42 11.93 -2.19
CA ASN A 252 -19.70 12.95 -3.21
C ASN A 252 -18.55 13.22 -4.19
N LEU A 253 -17.41 12.53 -4.04
CA LEU A 253 -16.26 12.69 -4.95
C LEU A 253 -16.47 12.05 -6.35
N PHE A 254 -17.64 11.44 -6.61
CA PHE A 254 -18.00 10.86 -7.92
C PHE A 254 -19.00 11.69 -8.74
N SER A 255 -19.29 12.94 -8.33
CA SER A 255 -20.18 13.83 -9.09
C SER A 255 -19.48 14.93 -9.90
N PHE A 256 -18.15 15.03 -9.84
CA PHE A 256 -17.41 16.19 -10.35
C PHE A 256 -16.60 15.93 -11.63
N GLU A 257 -17.17 15.24 -12.62
CA GLU A 257 -16.56 15.23 -13.97
C GLU A 257 -17.58 15.15 -15.13
N ARG A 258 -18.84 15.51 -14.88
CA ARG A 258 -19.87 15.58 -15.94
C ARG A 258 -20.47 16.97 -16.20
N ASN A 259 -19.98 18.01 -15.52
CA ASN A 259 -20.52 19.37 -15.65
C ASN A 259 -19.61 20.39 -16.38
N LYS A 260 -18.43 19.99 -16.87
CA LYS A 260 -17.56 20.92 -17.64
C LYS A 260 -17.90 21.01 -19.13
N GLU A 261 -18.73 20.10 -19.65
CA GLU A 261 -19.15 20.11 -21.06
C GLU A 261 -20.47 20.86 -21.31
N LYS A 262 -21.30 21.11 -20.28
CA LYS A 262 -22.57 21.85 -20.45
C LYS A 262 -22.44 23.38 -20.33
N SER A 263 -21.28 23.89 -19.94
CA SER A 263 -21.02 25.34 -19.82
C SER A 263 -20.52 25.98 -21.12
N LYS A 264 -20.21 25.21 -22.17
CA LYS A 264 -19.77 25.75 -23.49
C LYS A 264 -20.83 25.67 -24.59
N LEU A 265 -22.02 25.16 -24.28
CA LEU A 265 -23.12 24.98 -25.24
C LEU A 265 -24.35 25.85 -24.96
N SER A 266 -24.26 26.78 -24.00
CA SER A 266 -25.34 27.71 -23.63
C SER A 266 -25.07 29.18 -24.02
N GLU A 267 -24.01 29.45 -24.79
CA GLU A 267 -23.67 30.80 -25.27
C GLU A 267 -23.97 31.02 -26.77
N LEU A 268 -24.89 30.23 -27.32
CA LEU A 268 -25.47 30.46 -28.64
C LEU A 268 -26.99 30.49 -28.48
N VAL A 269 -27.59 31.54 -29.03
CA VAL A 269 -29.02 31.85 -29.13
C VAL A 269 -29.56 32.78 -28.03
N SER A 270 -29.45 34.09 -28.30
CA SER A 270 -30.51 35.04 -27.96
C SER A 270 -30.99 35.67 -29.27
N PRO A 271 -32.25 35.44 -29.70
CA PRO A 271 -32.82 36.02 -30.90
C PRO A 271 -33.55 37.30 -30.52
N ASP A 272 -32.99 38.44 -30.91
CA ASP A 272 -33.73 39.67 -31.19
C ASP A 272 -32.71 40.74 -31.54
N GLN A 273 -32.60 41.07 -32.83
CA GLN A 273 -32.54 42.44 -33.36
C GLN A 273 -32.50 42.35 -34.89
N ILE A 274 -33.69 42.45 -35.47
CA ILE A 274 -33.91 42.70 -36.89
C ILE A 274 -33.82 44.21 -37.13
N THR A 275 -33.24 44.57 -38.28
CA THR A 275 -33.31 45.85 -39.02
C THR A 275 -32.22 46.90 -38.76
N LYS A 276 -31.29 47.05 -39.72
CA LYS A 276 -31.38 48.05 -40.81
C LYS A 276 -30.14 48.01 -41.71
N ALA A 277 -30.41 48.18 -43.01
CA ALA A 277 -29.47 48.11 -44.12
C ALA A 277 -28.44 49.25 -44.17
N LYS A 278 -27.26 48.97 -44.75
CA LYS A 278 -26.63 49.83 -45.77
C LYS A 278 -25.56 49.07 -46.58
N PRO A 279 -25.62 49.07 -47.92
CA PRO A 279 -24.61 48.47 -48.78
C PRO A 279 -23.46 49.45 -49.02
N GLY A 280 -22.22 48.96 -49.04
CA GLY A 280 -21.03 49.80 -49.16
C GLY A 280 -19.77 49.03 -49.53
N ASN A 281 -19.74 48.58 -50.78
CA ASN A 281 -18.60 48.64 -51.71
C ASN A 281 -17.20 48.89 -51.10
N ARG A 282 -16.29 47.90 -51.20
CA ARG A 282 -14.82 48.09 -51.35
C ARG A 282 -14.13 46.75 -51.62
N THR A 283 -13.83 46.50 -52.90
CA THR A 283 -12.50 46.53 -53.53
C THR A 283 -11.55 45.42 -53.09
N LEU A 284 -11.30 44.54 -54.05
CA LEU A 284 -10.22 43.55 -54.09
C LEU A 284 -8.87 44.27 -54.07
N GLU A 285 -8.03 43.99 -53.08
CA GLU A 285 -6.60 44.26 -53.18
C GLU A 285 -5.84 42.95 -53.31
N HIS A 286 -5.20 42.85 -54.47
CA HIS A 286 -4.06 42.02 -54.80
C HIS A 286 -3.07 41.94 -53.63
N ILE A 287 -2.74 40.72 -53.19
CA ILE A 287 -1.49 40.48 -52.46
C ILE A 287 -0.58 39.70 -53.39
N GLU A 288 0.52 40.37 -53.72
CA GLU A 288 1.60 39.92 -54.59
C GLU A 288 2.35 38.72 -54.02
N VAL A 289 2.78 37.86 -54.95
CA VAL A 289 3.72 36.77 -54.77
C VAL A 289 5.14 37.34 -54.80
N PRO A 290 6.02 37.05 -53.84
CA PRO A 290 7.46 37.14 -54.05
C PRO A 290 8.00 35.79 -54.52
N ASN A 291 8.56 35.82 -55.72
CA ASN A 291 9.35 34.77 -56.34
C ASN A 291 10.84 35.12 -56.16
N LEU A 292 11.70 34.09 -56.22
CA LEU A 292 13.19 34.12 -56.21
C LEU A 292 13.86 34.35 -54.83
N ALA A 293 14.99 33.73 -54.49
CA ALA A 293 16.05 33.17 -55.34
C ALA A 293 16.84 32.03 -54.67
N ASN A 294 17.29 31.12 -55.52
CA ASN A 294 18.50 30.31 -55.39
C ASN A 294 19.70 31.12 -54.87
N SER A 295 20.45 30.56 -53.92
CA SER A 295 21.88 30.82 -53.78
C SER A 295 22.60 29.55 -53.36
N LYS A 296 23.64 29.22 -54.12
CA LYS A 296 24.56 28.10 -53.95
C LYS A 296 25.45 28.32 -52.73
N ASN A 297 25.72 27.26 -51.98
CA ASN A 297 27.06 26.74 -51.67
C ASN A 297 26.95 25.39 -50.96
#